data_AF-A0AAV2ARE4-F1
#
_entry.id   AF-A0AAV2ARE4-F1
#
_cell.length_a   1.000
_cell.length_b   1.000
_cell.length_c   1.000
_cell.angle_alpha   90.00
_cell.angle_beta   90.00
_cell.angle_gamma   90.00
#
_symmetry.space_group_name_H-M   'P 1'
#
loop_
_entity.id
_entity.type
_entity.pdbx_description
1 polymer ?
#
loop_
_entity_poly.entity_id
_entity_poly.type
_entity_poly.pdbx_seq_one_letter_code
_entity_poly.pdbx_strand_id
1 'polypeptide(L)'
;MGFLAPSVIYLAGCVLLILQFFCAATNCPPPDFPERGYYEIQKAEYEAGMEINYFCNGWPMYYKNTAWVPTKKVVTCQSSGNWSEPTPFCDISTKLKSLIPSFEADSRELIVIDGHLHTCIGPQKNRKEILRFSLDGELVPYAVLICFTEGRGMFNIRLSPTWSFTYDTDIAKNKCAFITTEKYQSKTASISVEISSKKNSSISLCEVTVFAKDDKWCEEPPENSVPNGQLEVSHSKAVLHCKKGFKEKDGREEYATCENNTWSYLNLECVEHKPNKEHWKSACPPPDFPETGNYEPKKAEYDVGMEINYTCLGKFSMFVDNAAFGQPKTVTCQSSGKWSDVTPLCDTLAKLKLKNLTTSINPDVKDSTLIDGNINSCFPIPNGTFKFLHFSLERKLIVYSTLICFRPGRGTIKVNITETLHDTYDIDQGFKNVGCVFSSFMKNEKKTDHVTVQVLPDMASSTLLCEILVYAKKYKWCDEPPENSIPNGQLEVSRRSAVLHCNEGFKEKDDKEVYATCKNNTWSYMNLQCVEEKPQKDHRILELEEKPRENKFLSTSVKTATEQVCRNQGTLCN
;
A
#
# COMPACT_ATOMS: atom_id res chain seq x y z
N MET A 1 -32.48 13.51 -15.00
CA MET A 1 -33.16 14.78 -14.62
C MET A 1 -34.45 14.88 -15.40
N GLY A 2 -35.61 14.78 -14.74
CA GLY A 2 -36.90 15.03 -15.36
C GLY A 2 -37.28 16.50 -15.16
N PHE A 3 -37.54 17.24 -16.24
CA PHE A 3 -38.07 18.60 -16.14
C PHE A 3 -39.53 18.52 -15.71
N LEU A 4 -39.84 19.04 -14.52
CA LEU A 4 -41.23 19.27 -14.10
C LEU A 4 -41.81 20.40 -14.96
N ALA A 5 -42.99 20.17 -15.53
CA ALA A 5 -43.69 21.16 -16.33
C ALA A 5 -44.02 22.41 -15.48
N PRO A 6 -43.96 23.62 -16.05
CA PRO A 6 -44.25 24.84 -15.31
C PRO A 6 -45.67 24.81 -14.76
N SER A 7 -45.82 25.08 -13.46
CA SER A 7 -47.11 25.20 -12.80
C SER A 7 -47.85 26.43 -13.31
N VAL A 8 -48.92 26.23 -14.08
CA VAL A 8 -49.80 27.31 -14.55
C VAL A 8 -50.92 27.50 -13.53
N ILE A 9 -50.98 28.66 -12.88
CA ILE A 9 -52.08 29.02 -11.98
C ILE A 9 -53.07 29.89 -12.77
N TYR A 10 -54.30 29.40 -12.94
CA TYR A 10 -55.39 30.18 -13.52
C TYR A 10 -56.13 30.94 -12.41
N LEU A 11 -55.98 32.27 -12.39
CA LEU A 11 -56.84 33.16 -11.62
C LEU A 11 -57.84 33.80 -12.57
N ALA A 12 -59.12 33.82 -12.16
CA ALA A 12 -60.28 34.19 -12.99
C ALA A 12 -60.05 35.48 -13.79
N GLY A 13 -59.75 35.33 -15.09
CA GLY A 13 -59.66 36.42 -16.06
C GLY A 13 -58.25 36.90 -16.44
N CYS A 14 -57.17 36.46 -15.78
CA CYS A 14 -55.79 36.82 -16.14
C CYS A 14 -54.83 35.64 -15.99
N VAL A 15 -54.17 35.22 -17.07
CA VAL A 15 -53.10 34.22 -17.05
C VAL A 15 -51.83 34.91 -16.55
N LEU A 16 -51.52 34.74 -15.27
CA LEU A 16 -50.24 35.17 -14.70
C LEU A 16 -49.20 34.09 -15.00
N LEU A 17 -48.40 34.28 -16.04
CA LEU A 17 -47.18 33.49 -16.25
C LEU A 17 -46.17 33.93 -15.18
N ILE A 18 -46.21 33.26 -14.03
CA ILE A 18 -45.12 33.34 -13.07
C ILE A 18 -43.96 32.60 -13.74
N LEU A 19 -43.05 33.35 -14.37
CA LEU A 19 -41.70 32.87 -14.67
C LEU A 19 -41.09 32.51 -13.32
N GLN A 20 -41.29 31.25 -12.89
CA GLN A 20 -40.45 30.66 -11.88
C GLN A 20 -39.07 30.64 -12.51
N PHE A 21 -38.27 31.66 -12.20
CA PHE A 21 -36.84 31.60 -12.37
C PHE A 21 -36.39 30.46 -11.46
N PHE A 22 -36.40 29.24 -12.00
CA PHE A 22 -35.64 28.15 -11.45
C PHE A 22 -34.19 28.58 -11.62
N CYS A 23 -33.67 29.30 -10.62
CA CYS A 23 -32.24 29.40 -10.45
C CYS A 23 -31.78 27.95 -10.30
N ALA A 24 -31.21 27.39 -11.37
CA ALA A 24 -30.52 26.12 -11.27
C ALA A 24 -29.54 26.28 -10.11
N ALA A 25 -29.71 25.46 -9.07
CA ALA A 25 -28.81 25.50 -7.93
C ALA A 25 -27.39 25.30 -8.48
N THR A 26 -26.56 26.32 -8.35
CA THR A 26 -25.17 26.23 -8.79
C THR A 26 -24.44 25.35 -7.78
N ASN A 27 -24.12 24.13 -8.19
CA ASN A 27 -23.39 23.18 -7.38
C ASN A 27 -21.95 23.06 -7.88
N CYS A 28 -21.00 22.95 -6.96
CA CYS A 28 -19.63 22.60 -7.31
C CYS A 28 -19.52 21.09 -7.54
N PRO A 29 -18.73 20.67 -8.55
CA PRO A 29 -18.38 19.28 -8.69
C PRO A 29 -17.54 18.83 -7.48
N PRO A 30 -17.44 17.51 -7.23
CA PRO A 30 -16.48 16.98 -6.28
C PRO A 30 -15.09 17.52 -6.59
N PRO A 31 -14.35 18.00 -5.59
CA PRO A 31 -13.01 18.52 -5.80
C PRO A 31 -12.03 17.41 -6.21
N ASP A 32 -10.91 17.79 -6.82
CA ASP A 32 -9.76 16.90 -6.97
C ASP A 32 -9.09 16.67 -5.61
N PHE A 33 -8.32 15.59 -5.45
CA PHE A 33 -7.63 15.29 -4.19
C PHE A 33 -6.11 15.25 -4.36
N PRO A 34 -5.34 15.70 -3.36
CA PRO A 34 -3.89 15.59 -3.41
C PRO A 34 -3.41 14.13 -3.31
N GLU A 35 -2.34 13.80 -4.03
CA GLU A 35 -1.60 12.55 -3.82
C GLU A 35 -1.17 12.45 -2.35
N ARG A 36 -1.51 11.35 -1.66
CA ARG A 36 -1.27 11.11 -0.21
C ARG A 36 -2.03 12.05 0.74
N GLY A 37 -3.03 12.75 0.26
CA GLY A 37 -3.98 13.43 1.12
C GLY A 37 -5.40 12.97 0.88
N TYR A 38 -6.32 13.62 1.57
CA TYR A 38 -7.76 13.41 1.41
C TYR A 38 -8.49 14.70 1.80
N TYR A 39 -9.79 14.75 1.55
CA TYR A 39 -10.65 15.79 2.08
C TYR A 39 -11.85 15.20 2.83
N GLU A 40 -12.34 15.92 3.83
CA GLU A 40 -13.52 15.51 4.60
C GLU A 40 -14.82 15.68 3.81
N ILE A 41 -15.79 14.79 4.05
CA ILE A 41 -17.16 14.81 3.49
C ILE A 41 -17.15 14.65 1.97
N GLN A 42 -17.19 13.41 1.48
CA GLN A 42 -17.34 13.09 0.06
C GLN A 42 -18.83 13.11 -0.33
N LYS A 43 -19.22 14.08 -1.16
CA LYS A 43 -20.55 14.18 -1.77
C LYS A 43 -20.43 14.17 -3.29
N ALA A 44 -21.50 13.79 -3.97
CA ALA A 44 -21.56 13.81 -5.43
C ALA A 44 -21.58 15.24 -5.99
N GLU A 45 -22.12 16.21 -5.23
CA GLU A 45 -22.26 17.63 -5.54
C GLU A 45 -22.24 18.45 -4.23
N TYR A 46 -21.79 19.70 -4.30
CA TYR A 46 -21.70 20.61 -3.16
C TYR A 46 -22.47 21.89 -3.46
N GLU A 47 -23.35 22.30 -2.56
CA GLU A 47 -24.09 23.55 -2.71
C GLU A 47 -23.18 24.75 -2.46
N ALA A 48 -23.45 25.87 -3.13
CA ALA A 48 -22.74 27.13 -2.88
C ALA A 48 -22.77 27.50 -1.39
N GLY A 49 -21.60 27.81 -0.83
CA GLY A 49 -21.39 28.09 0.60
C GLY A 49 -20.91 26.88 1.43
N MET A 50 -20.96 25.66 0.89
CA MET A 50 -20.38 24.50 1.58
C MET A 50 -18.85 24.59 1.63
N GLU A 51 -18.27 24.15 2.75
CA GLU A 51 -16.83 24.09 2.97
C GLU A 51 -16.34 22.63 3.04
N ILE A 52 -15.14 22.40 2.54
CA ILE A 52 -14.41 21.13 2.70
C ILE A 52 -13.04 21.41 3.32
N ASN A 53 -12.50 20.41 4.01
CA ASN A 53 -11.18 20.46 4.62
C ASN A 53 -10.26 19.47 3.90
N TYR A 54 -9.13 19.93 3.38
CA TYR A 54 -8.04 19.07 2.92
C TYR A 54 -7.11 18.69 4.06
N PHE A 55 -6.57 17.47 3.97
CA PHE A 55 -5.60 16.89 4.88
C PHE A 55 -4.48 16.22 4.09
N CYS A 56 -3.25 16.41 4.56
CA CYS A 56 -2.06 15.72 4.07
C CYS A 56 -1.59 14.80 5.19
N ASN A 57 -1.60 13.48 4.99
CA ASN A 57 -1.42 12.44 6.02
C ASN A 57 -0.07 12.52 6.79
N GLY A 58 0.10 13.54 7.63
CA GLY A 58 1.38 13.89 8.28
C GLY A 58 2.36 14.69 7.40
N TRP A 59 1.97 15.04 6.18
CA TRP A 59 2.81 15.76 5.21
C TRP A 59 2.50 17.26 5.19
N PRO A 60 3.47 18.14 4.85
CA PRO A 60 3.17 19.54 4.59
C PRO A 60 2.19 19.68 3.43
N MET A 61 1.33 20.66 3.56
CA MET A 61 0.47 21.09 2.47
C MET A 61 1.10 22.31 1.79
N TYR A 62 1.23 22.26 0.46
CA TYR A 62 1.77 23.35 -0.34
C TYR A 62 0.68 23.97 -1.23
N TYR A 63 0.59 25.30 -1.22
CA TYR A 63 -0.24 26.06 -2.13
C TYR A 63 0.31 27.47 -2.35
N LYS A 64 0.47 27.89 -3.62
CA LYS A 64 0.93 29.23 -4.03
C LYS A 64 2.16 29.72 -3.24
N ASN A 65 3.24 28.95 -3.26
CA ASN A 65 4.48 29.23 -2.52
C ASN A 65 4.35 29.30 -0.99
N THR A 66 3.18 28.96 -0.44
CA THR A 66 2.98 28.90 1.00
C THR A 66 2.88 27.44 1.41
N ALA A 67 3.82 26.98 2.23
CA ALA A 67 3.76 25.65 2.82
C ALA A 67 3.29 25.71 4.27
N TRP A 68 2.39 24.79 4.63
CA TRP A 68 1.66 24.74 5.88
C TRP A 68 1.93 23.42 6.59
N VAL A 69 2.35 23.50 7.86
CA VAL A 69 2.55 22.34 8.74
C VAL A 69 2.03 22.65 10.14
N PRO A 70 1.15 21.83 10.74
CA PRO A 70 0.08 21.03 10.16
C PRO A 70 -1.24 21.80 10.30
N THR A 71 -1.78 22.31 9.20
CA THR A 71 -3.09 22.96 9.26
C THR A 71 -3.88 22.56 8.05
N LYS A 72 -5.01 21.90 8.32
CA LYS A 72 -6.14 21.76 7.41
C LYS A 72 -6.29 22.99 6.51
N LYS A 73 -6.58 22.77 5.24
CA LYS A 73 -6.94 23.86 4.33
C LYS A 73 -8.42 23.79 4.04
N VAL A 74 -9.12 24.88 4.36
CA VAL A 74 -10.53 25.04 4.08
C VAL A 74 -10.68 25.64 2.69
N VAL A 75 -11.54 25.06 1.86
CA VAL A 75 -11.99 25.68 0.60
C VAL A 75 -13.51 25.67 0.54
N THR A 76 -14.10 26.68 -0.09
CA THR A 76 -15.54 26.92 -0.10
C THR A 76 -16.07 26.82 -1.53
N CYS A 77 -17.20 26.12 -1.72
CA CYS A 77 -17.93 26.13 -2.99
C CYS A 77 -18.54 27.51 -3.22
N GLN A 78 -18.18 28.19 -4.30
CA GLN A 78 -18.67 29.53 -4.62
C GLN A 78 -20.00 29.47 -5.38
N SER A 79 -20.75 30.57 -5.39
CA SER A 79 -22.00 30.71 -6.17
C SER A 79 -21.80 30.60 -7.69
N SER A 80 -20.55 30.66 -8.16
CA SER A 80 -20.13 30.40 -9.54
C SER A 80 -20.11 28.91 -9.91
N GLY A 81 -20.19 27.99 -8.93
CA GLY A 81 -20.00 26.56 -9.14
C GLY A 81 -18.53 26.12 -9.14
N ASN A 82 -17.62 27.03 -8.83
CA ASN A 82 -16.20 26.76 -8.68
C ASN A 82 -15.79 26.76 -7.20
N TRP A 83 -14.72 26.03 -6.88
CA TRP A 83 -14.09 26.10 -5.57
C TRP A 83 -13.32 27.41 -5.38
N SER A 84 -13.30 27.94 -4.16
CA SER A 84 -12.64 29.21 -3.83
C SER A 84 -11.14 29.21 -4.08
N GLU A 85 -10.53 28.04 -3.97
CA GLU A 85 -9.12 27.78 -4.24
C GLU A 85 -9.00 26.39 -4.89
N PRO A 86 -7.99 26.15 -5.74
CA PRO A 86 -7.78 24.85 -6.34
C PRO A 86 -7.24 23.86 -5.31
N THR A 87 -7.16 22.59 -5.70
CA THR A 87 -6.68 21.50 -4.84
C THR A 87 -5.21 21.75 -4.42
N PRO A 88 -4.89 21.73 -3.12
CA PRO A 88 -3.52 21.88 -2.66
C PRO A 88 -2.69 20.63 -2.98
N PHE A 89 -1.37 20.71 -2.85
CA PHE A 89 -0.50 19.54 -2.96
C PHE A 89 -0.06 19.06 -1.57
N CYS A 90 0.09 17.74 -1.40
CA CYS A 90 0.74 17.16 -0.22
C CYS A 90 2.16 16.76 -0.61
N ASP A 91 3.15 17.47 -0.06
CA ASP A 91 4.52 17.33 -0.53
C ASP A 91 5.34 16.36 0.33
N ILE A 92 6.37 15.80 -0.29
CA ILE A 92 7.26 14.82 0.32
C ILE A 92 8.60 15.49 0.48
N SER A 93 9.27 15.20 1.59
CA SER A 93 10.62 15.67 1.77
C SER A 93 11.59 15.09 0.76
N THR A 94 12.55 15.90 0.34
CA THR A 94 13.70 15.44 -0.42
C THR A 94 14.60 14.60 0.49
N LYS A 95 15.10 13.49 -0.05
CA LYS A 95 16.06 12.65 0.67
C LYS A 95 17.38 13.40 0.89
N LEU A 96 17.76 13.54 2.14
CA LEU A 96 19.08 14.06 2.53
C LEU A 96 20.09 12.92 2.64
N LYS A 97 21.33 13.20 2.24
CA LYS A 97 22.49 12.31 2.46
C LYS A 97 23.57 13.10 3.20
N SER A 98 24.22 12.52 4.21
CA SER A 98 25.36 13.19 4.88
C SER A 98 26.53 13.37 3.89
N LEU A 99 27.16 14.55 3.93
CA LEU A 99 28.27 14.94 3.05
C LEU A 99 29.66 14.63 3.62
N ILE A 100 29.77 13.98 4.78
CA ILE A 100 31.06 13.64 5.39
C ILE A 100 31.41 12.16 5.14
N PRO A 101 32.18 11.83 4.09
CA PRO A 101 32.78 10.51 3.93
C PRO A 101 34.03 10.41 4.81
N SER A 102 33.85 10.35 6.12
CA SER A 102 34.92 9.93 7.03
C SER A 102 34.69 8.47 7.39
N PHE A 103 35.73 7.63 7.31
CA PHE A 103 35.70 6.26 7.82
C PHE A 103 35.46 6.20 9.36
N GLU A 104 35.44 7.36 10.01
CA GLU A 104 35.00 7.61 11.40
C GLU A 104 33.83 8.62 11.44
N ALA A 105 32.94 8.59 10.43
CA ALA A 105 31.70 9.37 10.48
C ALA A 105 30.90 8.91 11.70
N ASP A 106 30.99 9.70 12.77
CA ASP A 106 30.18 9.59 13.97
C ASP A 106 28.73 9.32 13.52
N SER A 107 28.14 8.23 14.01
CA SER A 107 26.75 7.80 13.76
C SER A 107 25.71 8.91 14.01
N ARG A 108 26.16 10.03 14.58
CA ARG A 108 25.46 11.25 14.91
C ARG A 108 24.77 11.88 13.69
N GLU A 109 25.43 12.20 12.58
CA GLU A 109 24.75 12.98 11.52
C GLU A 109 23.53 12.28 10.91
N LEU A 110 23.51 10.93 10.92
CA LEU A 110 22.36 10.15 10.45
C LEU A 110 21.15 10.24 11.39
N ILE A 111 21.37 10.64 12.65
CA ILE A 111 20.33 10.75 13.67
C ILE A 111 19.35 11.87 13.35
N VAL A 112 19.79 12.97 12.72
CA VAL A 112 18.92 14.14 12.48
C VAL A 112 18.19 14.11 11.13
N ILE A 113 18.29 13.00 10.40
CA ILE A 113 17.59 12.78 9.12
C ILE A 113 16.95 11.38 9.09
N ASP A 114 16.74 10.79 10.27
CA ASP A 114 16.17 9.44 10.42
C ASP A 114 14.63 9.46 10.40
N GLY A 115 14.02 10.65 10.38
CA GLY A 115 12.57 10.83 10.42
C GLY A 115 11.99 10.72 11.84
N HIS A 116 12.82 10.76 12.89
CA HIS A 116 12.41 10.60 14.27
C HIS A 116 12.58 11.89 15.08
N LEU A 117 11.46 12.46 15.53
CA LEU A 117 11.42 13.73 16.26
C LEU A 117 12.05 13.68 17.68
N HIS A 118 12.53 12.52 18.12
CA HIS A 118 12.99 12.29 19.49
C HIS A 118 14.48 11.96 19.58
N THR A 119 15.15 11.77 18.46
CA THR A 119 16.56 11.42 18.39
C THR A 119 17.34 12.70 18.09
N CYS A 120 18.02 13.24 19.10
CA CYS A 120 18.55 14.61 19.02
C CYS A 120 20.05 14.70 19.27
N ILE A 121 20.67 15.68 18.61
CA ILE A 121 22.08 16.02 18.71
C ILE A 121 22.22 17.44 19.22
N GLY A 122 22.83 17.56 20.39
CA GLY A 122 23.19 18.85 20.97
C GLY A 122 24.66 19.16 20.72
N PRO A 123 25.01 20.44 20.47
CA PRO A 123 26.39 20.85 20.42
C PRO A 123 27.04 20.64 21.79
N GLN A 124 28.33 20.32 21.79
CA GLN A 124 29.13 20.37 23.01
C GLN A 124 29.05 21.78 23.62
N LYS A 125 29.02 21.88 24.95
CA LYS A 125 28.87 23.15 25.67
C LYS A 125 29.84 24.22 25.14
N ASN A 126 29.30 25.36 24.69
CA ASN A 126 30.02 26.49 24.11
C ASN A 126 30.73 26.22 22.76
N ARG A 127 30.41 25.14 22.05
CA ARG A 127 30.88 24.89 20.68
C ARG A 127 29.75 25.11 19.68
N LYS A 128 30.12 25.54 18.49
CA LYS A 128 29.25 25.57 17.32
C LYS A 128 29.39 24.24 16.61
N GLU A 129 28.28 23.63 16.23
CA GLU A 129 28.28 22.40 15.43
C GLU A 129 27.69 22.73 14.07
N ILE A 130 28.34 22.30 13.00
CA ILE A 130 27.91 22.56 11.62
C ILE A 130 27.65 21.21 10.97
N LEU A 131 26.38 20.94 10.68
CA LEU A 131 25.96 19.74 9.98
C LEU A 131 25.78 20.06 8.51
N ARG A 132 26.25 19.19 7.61
CA ARG A 132 26.15 19.40 6.16
C ARG A 132 25.50 18.20 5.49
N PHE A 133 24.46 18.47 4.71
CA PHE A 133 23.70 17.46 4.00
C PHE A 133 23.70 17.77 2.50
N SER A 134 23.88 16.74 1.68
CA SER A 134 23.62 16.78 0.25
C SER A 134 22.17 16.44 -0.04
N LEU A 135 21.64 17.13 -1.03
CA LEU A 135 20.36 16.83 -1.67
C LEU A 135 20.58 15.77 -2.76
N ASP A 136 19.51 15.08 -3.16
CA ASP A 136 19.56 14.08 -4.23
C ASP A 136 19.58 14.75 -5.63
N GLY A 137 20.62 15.55 -5.88
CA GLY A 137 20.77 16.40 -7.05
C GLY A 137 20.70 17.90 -6.73
N GLU A 138 20.71 18.72 -7.78
CA GLU A 138 20.54 20.17 -7.68
C GLU A 138 19.06 20.52 -7.72
N LEU A 139 18.51 20.96 -6.58
CA LEU A 139 17.08 21.23 -6.39
C LEU A 139 16.86 22.64 -5.85
N VAL A 140 15.65 23.20 -6.02
CA VAL A 140 15.29 24.52 -5.47
C VAL A 140 14.52 24.33 -4.16
N PRO A 141 15.17 24.37 -2.98
CA PRO A 141 14.47 24.26 -1.71
C PRO A 141 13.49 25.43 -1.55
N TYR A 142 12.27 25.11 -1.15
CA TYR A 142 11.23 26.10 -0.88
C TYR A 142 10.83 26.13 0.61
N ALA A 143 11.18 25.08 1.37
CA ALA A 143 11.01 25.05 2.82
C ALA A 143 12.00 24.12 3.52
N VAL A 144 12.29 24.45 4.78
CA VAL A 144 13.08 23.63 5.69
C VAL A 144 12.31 23.48 7.00
N LEU A 145 12.02 22.25 7.39
CA LEU A 145 11.51 21.91 8.71
C LEU A 145 12.69 21.51 9.60
N ILE A 146 12.84 22.19 10.72
CA ILE A 146 13.80 21.82 11.76
C ILE A 146 13.05 21.46 13.04
N CYS A 147 13.37 20.34 13.66
CA CYS A 147 12.85 19.96 14.96
C CYS A 147 13.97 19.93 15.98
N PHE A 148 13.69 20.33 17.22
CA PHE A 148 14.66 20.52 18.27
C PHE A 148 14.06 20.31 19.67
N THR A 149 14.93 20.05 20.64
CA THR A 149 14.54 19.94 22.06
C THR A 149 14.24 21.31 22.66
N GLU A 150 13.47 21.33 23.74
CA GLU A 150 13.27 22.56 24.54
C GLU A 150 14.63 23.16 24.95
N GLY A 151 14.78 24.47 24.74
CA GLY A 151 16.05 25.17 24.97
C GLY A 151 16.10 26.54 24.32
N ARG A 152 17.16 27.29 24.62
CA ARG A 152 17.50 28.58 24.00
C ARG A 152 18.76 28.42 23.18
N GLY A 153 18.64 28.64 21.88
CA GLY A 153 19.74 28.56 20.96
C GLY A 153 19.44 29.30 19.67
N MET A 154 20.40 29.24 18.75
CA MET A 154 20.26 29.78 17.42
C MET A 154 20.64 28.70 16.42
N PHE A 155 19.79 28.54 15.41
CA PHE A 155 20.05 27.74 14.22
C PHE A 155 20.35 28.69 13.06
N ASN A 156 21.52 28.56 12.44
CA ASN A 156 21.87 29.27 11.23
C ASN A 156 21.85 28.28 10.07
N ILE A 157 20.81 28.36 9.26
CA ILE A 157 20.58 27.50 8.10
C ILE A 157 21.18 28.19 6.89
N ARG A 158 22.02 27.49 6.14
CA ARG A 158 22.66 28.01 4.92
C ARG A 158 22.35 27.09 3.75
N LEU A 159 21.83 27.67 2.68
CA LEU A 159 21.66 27.01 1.38
C LEU A 159 22.74 27.58 0.44
N SER A 160 23.65 26.70 0.02
CA SER A 160 24.74 27.09 -0.88
C SER A 160 24.16 27.42 -2.27
N PRO A 161 24.52 28.55 -2.91
CA PRO A 161 25.70 29.36 -2.62
C PRO A 161 25.47 30.60 -1.74
N THR A 162 24.25 31.15 -1.63
CA THR A 162 24.07 32.56 -1.20
C THR A 162 23.04 32.81 -0.12
N TRP A 163 22.22 31.83 0.28
CA TRP A 163 21.13 32.08 1.23
C TRP A 163 21.47 31.59 2.63
N SER A 164 21.21 32.43 3.61
CA SER A 164 21.34 32.09 5.02
C SER A 164 20.18 32.68 5.82
N PHE A 165 19.68 31.91 6.77
CA PHE A 165 18.62 32.31 7.69
C PHE A 165 18.97 31.91 9.11
N THR A 166 18.78 32.84 10.05
CA THR A 166 18.99 32.59 11.47
C THR A 166 17.65 32.49 12.16
N TYR A 167 17.38 31.33 12.76
CA TYR A 167 16.23 31.07 13.60
C TYR A 167 16.65 31.08 15.08
N ASP A 168 16.10 32.01 15.87
CA ASP A 168 16.34 32.11 17.30
C ASP A 168 15.20 31.44 18.07
N THR A 169 15.53 30.48 18.94
CA THR A 169 14.55 29.71 19.73
C THR A 169 14.39 30.31 21.12
N ASP A 170 13.91 31.54 21.21
CA ASP A 170 13.61 32.12 22.53
C ASP A 170 12.34 31.45 23.11
N ILE A 171 12.56 30.42 23.94
CA ILE A 171 11.54 29.69 24.73
C ILE A 171 10.36 29.24 23.85
N ALA A 172 10.66 28.67 22.68
CA ALA A 172 9.63 28.06 21.85
C ALA A 172 9.10 26.79 22.54
N LYS A 173 7.81 26.76 22.88
CA LYS A 173 7.11 25.54 23.32
C LYS A 173 6.97 24.51 22.20
N ASN A 174 7.04 24.97 20.95
CA ASN A 174 6.91 24.12 19.77
C ASN A 174 8.25 23.48 19.46
N LYS A 175 8.30 22.14 19.43
CA LYS A 175 9.49 21.33 19.15
C LYS A 175 9.97 21.41 17.70
N CYS A 176 9.26 22.08 16.82
CA CYS A 176 9.63 22.22 15.42
C CYS A 176 9.34 23.61 14.89
N ALA A 177 10.17 24.07 13.95
CA ALA A 177 10.01 25.29 13.20
C ALA A 177 10.02 24.98 11.71
N PHE A 178 9.01 25.50 11.02
CA PHE A 178 8.90 25.42 9.57
C PHE A 178 9.34 26.75 8.97
N ILE A 179 10.38 26.74 8.16
CA ILE A 179 11.05 27.93 7.63
C ILE A 179 10.86 27.93 6.12
N THR A 180 10.08 28.87 5.61
CA THR A 180 9.88 29.03 4.16
C THR A 180 11.09 29.74 3.55
N THR A 181 11.46 29.31 2.34
CA THR A 181 12.56 29.90 1.57
C THR A 181 12.03 30.55 0.29
N GLU A 182 10.85 31.17 0.36
CA GLU A 182 10.12 31.78 -0.78
C GLU A 182 10.98 32.69 -1.67
N LYS A 183 11.96 33.38 -1.08
CA LYS A 183 12.87 34.29 -1.82
C LYS A 183 14.04 33.57 -2.49
N TYR A 184 14.24 32.30 -2.20
CA TYR A 184 15.33 31.49 -2.72
C TYR A 184 14.86 30.70 -3.95
N GLN A 185 15.37 31.09 -5.12
CA GLN A 185 15.01 30.47 -6.41
C GLN A 185 16.19 29.72 -7.04
N SER A 186 17.36 29.70 -6.40
CA SER A 186 18.55 29.07 -6.95
C SER A 186 18.58 27.58 -6.64
N LYS A 187 19.01 26.76 -7.61
CA LYS A 187 19.29 25.34 -7.33
C LYS A 187 20.44 25.22 -6.33
N THR A 188 20.36 24.23 -5.46
CA THR A 188 21.41 23.88 -4.51
C THR A 188 21.57 22.37 -4.44
N ALA A 189 22.82 21.94 -4.27
CA ALA A 189 23.16 20.54 -4.04
C ALA A 189 23.30 20.20 -2.54
N SER A 190 23.30 21.22 -1.67
CA SER A 190 23.61 21.01 -0.24
C SER A 190 23.02 22.06 0.68
N ILE A 191 22.62 21.62 1.86
CA ILE A 191 22.19 22.45 2.99
C ILE A 191 23.18 22.31 4.15
N SER A 192 23.48 23.40 4.85
CA SER A 192 24.25 23.39 6.08
C SER A 192 23.42 23.94 7.23
N VAL A 193 23.41 23.27 8.37
CA VAL A 193 22.72 23.73 9.58
C VAL A 193 23.78 23.92 10.67
N GLU A 194 24.02 25.17 11.04
CA GLU A 194 24.91 25.54 12.15
C GLU A 194 24.07 25.72 13.42
N ILE A 195 24.37 24.94 14.46
CA ILE A 195 23.68 24.95 15.74
C ILE A 195 24.57 25.64 16.78
N SER A 196 24.00 26.56 17.56
CA SER A 196 24.70 27.18 18.69
C SER A 196 23.78 27.36 19.89
N SER A 197 24.24 26.92 21.07
CA SER A 197 23.53 27.12 22.34
C SER A 197 23.81 28.50 22.94
N LYS A 198 22.78 29.18 23.47
CA LYS A 198 23.01 30.39 24.30
C LYS A 198 23.63 29.98 25.66
N LYS A 199 24.32 30.91 26.32
CA LYS A 199 24.97 30.66 27.63
C LYS A 199 23.93 30.13 28.64
N ASN A 200 24.25 29.02 29.31
CA ASN A 200 23.38 28.32 30.27
C ASN A 200 22.09 27.72 29.67
N SER A 201 22.11 27.33 28.41
CA SER A 201 21.03 26.53 27.80
C SER A 201 21.60 25.38 26.99
N SER A 202 20.82 24.31 26.87
CA SER A 202 21.07 23.20 25.96
C SER A 202 19.99 23.22 24.89
N ILE A 203 20.39 23.23 23.63
CA ILE A 203 19.48 23.00 22.50
C ILE A 203 20.03 21.83 21.72
N SER A 204 19.16 20.93 21.27
CA SER A 204 19.57 19.81 20.43
C SER A 204 18.70 19.80 19.19
N LEU A 205 19.29 19.59 18.03
CA LEU A 205 18.59 19.38 16.77
C LEU A 205 18.17 17.91 16.70
N CYS A 206 16.90 17.66 16.43
CA CYS A 206 16.32 16.32 16.37
C CYS A 206 16.06 15.87 14.94
N GLU A 207 15.54 16.74 14.08
CA GLU A 207 15.22 16.38 12.70
C GLU A 207 15.44 17.58 11.79
N VAL A 208 15.97 17.33 10.59
CA VAL A 208 16.06 18.30 9.50
C VAL A 208 15.43 17.68 8.28
N THR A 209 14.37 18.33 7.81
CA THR A 209 13.66 17.91 6.62
C THR A 209 13.65 19.06 5.62
N VAL A 210 14.06 18.79 4.38
CA VAL A 210 14.08 19.79 3.30
C VAL A 210 13.02 19.44 2.27
N PHE A 211 12.25 20.44 1.85
CA PHE A 211 11.29 20.35 0.78
C PHE A 211 11.79 21.19 -0.38
N ALA A 212 11.86 20.60 -1.57
CA ALA A 212 12.50 21.21 -2.72
C ALA A 212 11.76 20.90 -4.03
N LYS A 213 11.82 21.87 -4.94
CA LYS A 213 11.28 21.79 -6.30
C LYS A 213 12.32 21.13 -7.20
N ASP A 214 11.89 20.13 -7.96
CA ASP A 214 12.66 19.55 -9.05
C ASP A 214 12.27 20.17 -10.39
N ASP A 215 12.82 19.65 -11.49
CA ASP A 215 12.50 20.14 -12.85
C ASP A 215 11.09 19.75 -13.32
N LYS A 216 10.40 18.87 -12.57
CA LYS A 216 9.04 18.38 -12.84
C LYS A 216 8.04 19.01 -11.86
N TRP A 217 8.21 20.29 -11.57
CA TRP A 217 7.40 21.01 -10.59
C TRP A 217 6.44 22.01 -11.24
N CYS A 218 5.15 21.87 -10.93
CA CYS A 218 4.12 22.86 -11.24
C CYS A 218 3.63 23.54 -9.96
N GLU A 219 3.47 24.87 -10.02
CA GLU A 219 3.03 25.68 -8.88
C GLU A 219 1.53 25.54 -8.59
N GLU A 220 0.74 25.27 -9.63
CA GLU A 220 -0.71 25.14 -9.55
C GLU A 220 -1.12 23.79 -10.15
N PRO A 221 -2.15 23.12 -9.60
CA PRO A 221 -2.70 21.91 -10.18
C PRO A 221 -3.34 22.22 -11.54
N PRO A 222 -3.58 21.20 -12.38
CA PRO A 222 -4.26 21.42 -13.64
C PRO A 222 -5.69 21.93 -13.39
N GLU A 223 -6.08 23.04 -14.03
CA GLU A 223 -7.43 23.62 -13.92
C GLU A 223 -8.46 22.86 -14.79
N ASN A 224 -8.59 21.55 -14.57
CA ASN A 224 -9.43 20.70 -15.40
C ASN A 224 -10.54 20.03 -14.60
N SER A 225 -11.76 20.56 -14.75
CA SER A 225 -12.96 19.83 -14.34
C SER A 225 -13.19 18.68 -15.30
N VAL A 226 -13.08 17.43 -14.82
CA VAL A 226 -13.36 16.24 -15.61
C VAL A 226 -14.77 15.74 -15.29
N PRO A 227 -15.74 15.84 -16.24
CA PRO A 227 -17.07 15.32 -16.01
C PRO A 227 -17.02 13.83 -15.67
N ASN A 228 -17.66 13.44 -14.56
CA ASN A 228 -17.69 12.07 -14.06
C ASN A 228 -16.31 11.49 -13.68
N GLY A 229 -15.33 12.34 -13.37
CA GLY A 229 -14.05 11.95 -12.81
C GLY A 229 -13.57 12.92 -11.74
N GLN A 230 -12.44 12.56 -11.12
CA GLN A 230 -11.67 13.40 -10.20
C GLN A 230 -10.19 13.15 -10.46
N LEU A 231 -9.37 14.17 -10.31
CA LEU A 231 -7.92 14.05 -10.41
C LEU A 231 -7.31 13.81 -9.02
N GLU A 232 -6.38 12.88 -8.96
CA GLU A 232 -5.37 12.80 -7.91
C GLU A 232 -4.16 13.59 -8.36
N VAL A 233 -3.80 14.67 -7.65
CA VAL A 233 -2.79 15.64 -8.11
C VAL A 233 -1.56 15.67 -7.21
N SER A 234 -0.38 15.73 -7.82
CA SER A 234 0.91 16.03 -7.20
C SER A 234 1.59 17.16 -7.96
N HIS A 235 2.78 17.60 -7.54
CA HIS A 235 3.54 18.61 -8.29
C HIS A 235 4.02 18.17 -9.67
N SER A 236 4.14 16.86 -9.89
CA SER A 236 4.76 16.29 -11.10
C SER A 236 3.80 15.49 -11.97
N LYS A 237 2.67 15.05 -11.41
CA LYS A 237 1.69 14.23 -12.13
C LYS A 237 0.26 14.43 -11.63
N ALA A 238 -0.70 14.19 -12.52
CA ALA A 238 -2.11 14.05 -12.21
C ALA A 238 -2.64 12.71 -12.76
N VAL A 239 -3.43 11.99 -11.94
CA VAL A 239 -4.04 10.71 -12.26
C VAL A 239 -5.56 10.85 -12.24
N LEU A 240 -6.25 10.47 -13.31
CA LEU A 240 -7.71 10.54 -13.39
C LEU A 240 -8.36 9.28 -12.82
N HIS A 241 -9.29 9.51 -11.90
CA HIS A 241 -10.15 8.50 -11.31
C HIS A 241 -11.59 8.73 -11.78
N CYS A 242 -12.11 7.84 -12.62
CA CYS A 242 -13.49 7.94 -13.09
C CYS A 242 -14.49 7.42 -12.04
N LYS A 243 -15.65 8.06 -11.95
CA LYS A 243 -16.77 7.62 -11.09
C LYS A 243 -17.27 6.24 -11.53
N LYS A 244 -17.86 5.49 -10.59
CA LYS A 244 -18.48 4.19 -10.87
C LYS A 244 -19.44 4.28 -12.06
N GLY A 245 -19.27 3.38 -13.03
CA GLY A 245 -20.04 3.35 -14.29
C GLY A 245 -19.40 4.11 -15.45
N PHE A 246 -18.30 4.82 -15.20
CA PHE A 246 -17.49 5.46 -16.22
C PHE A 246 -16.13 4.80 -16.30
N LYS A 247 -15.52 4.84 -17.47
CA LYS A 247 -14.13 4.47 -17.67
C LYS A 247 -13.41 5.58 -18.40
N GLU A 248 -12.10 5.56 -18.29
CA GLU A 248 -11.28 6.39 -19.13
C GLU A 248 -11.50 6.07 -20.62
N LYS A 249 -11.44 7.11 -21.45
CA LYS A 249 -11.48 6.99 -22.92
C LYS A 249 -10.24 6.28 -23.50
N ASP A 250 -9.04 6.57 -22.99
CA ASP A 250 -7.76 6.19 -23.62
C ASP A 250 -6.98 5.07 -22.91
N GLY A 251 -7.38 4.65 -21.70
CA GLY A 251 -6.80 3.54 -20.94
C GLY A 251 -5.39 3.75 -20.39
N ARG A 252 -4.95 5.00 -20.17
CA ARG A 252 -3.65 5.37 -19.60
C ARG A 252 -3.70 5.50 -18.08
N GLU A 253 -2.65 5.03 -17.42
CA GLU A 253 -2.51 5.14 -15.95
C GLU A 253 -2.06 6.54 -15.50
N GLU A 254 -1.35 7.29 -16.35
CA GLU A 254 -0.91 8.67 -16.09
C GLU A 254 -1.38 9.62 -17.20
N TYR A 255 -1.93 10.76 -16.78
CA TYR A 255 -2.75 11.60 -17.64
C TYR A 255 -2.16 12.98 -17.91
N ALA A 256 -1.52 13.53 -16.89
CA ALA A 256 -0.77 14.76 -17.00
C ALA A 256 0.53 14.62 -16.25
N THR A 257 1.62 15.01 -16.87
CA THR A 257 2.91 15.21 -16.22
C THR A 257 3.25 16.68 -16.29
N CYS A 258 3.80 17.22 -15.21
CA CYS A 258 4.33 18.56 -15.22
C CYS A 258 5.78 18.56 -15.71
N GLU A 259 6.07 19.43 -16.68
CA GLU A 259 7.43 19.74 -17.10
C GLU A 259 7.57 21.25 -17.27
N ASN A 260 8.59 21.85 -16.67
CA ASN A 260 8.84 23.31 -16.74
C ASN A 260 7.61 24.17 -16.37
N ASN A 261 6.96 23.86 -15.23
CA ASN A 261 5.76 24.54 -14.75
C ASN A 261 4.59 24.54 -15.76
N THR A 262 4.57 23.59 -16.68
CA THR A 262 3.49 23.41 -17.66
C THR A 262 2.98 21.97 -17.59
N TRP A 263 1.67 21.81 -17.39
CA TRP A 263 1.04 20.50 -17.44
C TRP A 263 0.95 19.99 -18.88
N SER A 264 1.31 18.73 -19.10
CA SER A 264 1.11 18.08 -20.40
C SER A 264 -0.38 18.01 -20.74
N TYR A 265 -0.72 18.07 -22.03
CA TYR A 265 -2.08 18.19 -22.56
C TYR A 265 -3.12 17.29 -21.86
N LEU A 266 -4.21 17.90 -21.37
CA LEU A 266 -5.23 17.25 -20.54
C LEU A 266 -6.57 17.10 -21.28
N ASN A 267 -6.62 16.36 -22.40
CA ASN A 267 -7.94 15.98 -22.95
C ASN A 267 -8.52 14.79 -22.17
N LEU A 268 -8.87 15.05 -20.91
CA LEU A 268 -9.31 14.03 -19.96
C LEU A 268 -10.81 13.86 -20.04
N GLU A 269 -11.23 12.64 -20.38
CA GLU A 269 -12.64 12.30 -20.54
C GLU A 269 -12.93 10.96 -19.86
N CYS A 270 -13.83 10.99 -18.88
CA CYS A 270 -14.50 9.78 -18.39
C CYS A 270 -15.72 9.53 -19.27
N VAL A 271 -15.65 8.50 -20.10
CA VAL A 271 -16.76 8.08 -20.95
C VAL A 271 -17.64 7.10 -20.19
N GLU A 272 -18.95 7.22 -20.37
CA GLU A 272 -19.89 6.22 -19.85
C GLU A 272 -19.44 4.85 -20.36
N HIS A 273 -19.37 3.89 -19.45
CA HIS A 273 -19.12 2.52 -19.83
C HIS A 273 -20.35 2.02 -20.58
N LYS A 274 -20.45 2.34 -21.87
CA LYS A 274 -21.39 1.65 -22.77
C LYS A 274 -21.00 0.19 -22.63
N PRO A 275 -21.86 -0.67 -22.06
CA PRO A 275 -21.57 -2.08 -22.03
C PRO A 275 -21.45 -2.47 -23.50
N ASN A 276 -20.22 -2.71 -23.94
CA ASN A 276 -20.03 -3.45 -25.17
C ASN A 276 -20.80 -4.73 -24.89
N LYS A 277 -21.86 -4.98 -25.68
CA LYS A 277 -22.66 -6.21 -25.60
C LYS A 277 -21.81 -7.47 -25.80
N GLU A 278 -20.53 -7.30 -26.09
CA GLU A 278 -19.53 -8.34 -26.14
C GLU A 278 -18.76 -8.35 -24.80
N HIS A 279 -19.19 -9.28 -23.93
CA HIS A 279 -18.46 -9.77 -22.76
C HIS A 279 -18.35 -8.84 -21.53
N TRP A 280 -19.50 -8.43 -20.97
CA TRP A 280 -19.57 -8.35 -19.51
C TRP A 280 -19.49 -9.80 -19.04
N LYS A 281 -18.36 -10.21 -18.47
CA LYS A 281 -18.31 -11.44 -17.67
C LYS A 281 -19.27 -11.20 -16.51
N SER A 282 -20.48 -11.73 -16.63
CA SER A 282 -21.52 -11.71 -15.60
C SER A 282 -21.11 -12.50 -14.35
N ALA A 283 -19.94 -13.14 -14.38
CA ALA A 283 -19.41 -13.96 -13.32
C ALA A 283 -17.91 -13.68 -13.12
N CYS A 284 -17.45 -13.78 -11.88
CA CYS A 284 -16.03 -13.83 -11.57
C CYS A 284 -15.49 -15.21 -11.94
N PRO A 285 -14.24 -15.28 -12.45
CA PRO A 285 -13.58 -16.55 -12.61
C PRO A 285 -13.34 -17.20 -11.24
N PRO A 286 -13.08 -18.51 -11.20
CA PRO A 286 -12.61 -19.17 -10.00
C PRO A 286 -11.40 -18.41 -9.43
N PRO A 287 -11.42 -18.10 -8.13
CA PRO A 287 -10.32 -17.36 -7.50
C PRO A 287 -9.05 -18.23 -7.45
N ASP A 288 -7.90 -17.60 -7.25
CA ASP A 288 -6.70 -18.29 -6.82
C ASP A 288 -6.84 -18.77 -5.38
N PHE A 289 -6.04 -19.75 -4.96
CA PHE A 289 -6.09 -20.30 -3.60
C PHE A 289 -4.73 -20.35 -2.91
N PRO A 290 -4.68 -20.17 -1.58
CA PRO A 290 -3.44 -20.25 -0.84
C PRO A 290 -2.85 -21.68 -0.80
N GLU A 291 -1.52 -21.80 -0.92
CA GLU A 291 -0.78 -23.01 -0.54
C GLU A 291 -1.11 -23.36 0.91
N THR A 292 -1.47 -24.62 1.20
CA THR A 292 -1.99 -25.07 2.51
C THR A 292 -3.29 -24.43 2.98
N GLY A 293 -4.06 -23.82 2.08
CA GLY A 293 -5.42 -23.37 2.36
C GLY A 293 -6.45 -23.93 1.40
N ASN A 294 -7.68 -23.47 1.57
CA ASN A 294 -8.82 -23.85 0.75
C ASN A 294 -9.85 -22.72 0.74
N TYR A 295 -10.79 -22.76 -0.19
CA TYR A 295 -11.95 -21.87 -0.18
C TYR A 295 -13.23 -22.62 -0.54
N GLU A 296 -14.36 -22.12 -0.04
CA GLU A 296 -15.69 -22.66 -0.32
C GLU A 296 -16.71 -21.54 -0.56
N PRO A 297 -17.71 -21.74 -1.43
CA PRO A 297 -17.92 -22.91 -2.31
C PRO A 297 -16.97 -22.91 -3.51
N LYS A 298 -16.63 -24.10 -4.05
CA LYS A 298 -15.90 -24.24 -5.33
C LYS A 298 -16.88 -24.34 -6.50
N LYS A 299 -16.74 -23.45 -7.48
CA LYS A 299 -17.54 -23.38 -8.71
C LYS A 299 -16.65 -23.02 -9.89
N ALA A 300 -17.08 -23.38 -11.09
CA ALA A 300 -16.41 -22.99 -12.33
C ALA A 300 -16.59 -21.49 -12.65
N GLU A 301 -17.67 -20.87 -12.17
CA GLU A 301 -17.98 -19.44 -12.31
C GLU A 301 -18.82 -18.96 -11.10
N TYR A 302 -18.70 -17.67 -10.77
CA TYR A 302 -19.37 -17.05 -9.61
C TYR A 302 -20.17 -15.84 -10.02
N ASP A 303 -21.49 -15.86 -9.84
CA ASP A 303 -22.34 -14.71 -10.14
C ASP A 303 -21.95 -13.49 -9.29
N VAL A 304 -22.15 -12.29 -9.84
CA VAL A 304 -21.96 -11.02 -9.11
C VAL A 304 -22.75 -11.04 -7.79
N GLY A 305 -22.07 -10.73 -6.69
CA GLY A 305 -22.61 -10.75 -5.33
C GLY A 305 -22.41 -12.08 -4.59
N MET A 306 -21.94 -13.14 -5.25
CA MET A 306 -21.57 -14.37 -4.55
C MET A 306 -20.34 -14.17 -3.68
N GLU A 307 -20.35 -14.84 -2.53
CA GLU A 307 -19.26 -14.82 -1.56
C GLU A 307 -18.56 -16.18 -1.51
N ILE A 308 -17.25 -16.13 -1.28
CA ILE A 308 -16.43 -17.31 -0.95
C ILE A 308 -15.73 -17.06 0.38
N ASN A 309 -15.45 -18.15 1.10
CA ASN A 309 -14.74 -18.13 2.36
C ASN A 309 -13.44 -18.90 2.24
N TYR A 310 -12.32 -18.20 2.43
CA TYR A 310 -11.02 -18.83 2.57
C TYR A 310 -10.84 -19.41 3.97
N THR A 311 -10.07 -20.50 4.04
CA THR A 311 -9.63 -21.18 5.27
C THR A 311 -8.19 -21.66 5.08
N CYS A 312 -7.35 -21.60 6.11
CA CYS A 312 -6.05 -22.29 6.08
C CYS A 312 -6.15 -23.61 6.83
N LEU A 313 -5.49 -24.65 6.31
CA LEU A 313 -5.50 -25.97 6.92
C LEU A 313 -4.69 -25.95 8.23
N GLY A 314 -5.17 -26.65 9.26
CA GLY A 314 -4.40 -26.90 10.49
C GLY A 314 -4.08 -25.66 11.33
N LYS A 315 -2.79 -25.45 11.64
CA LYS A 315 -2.29 -24.37 12.53
C LYS A 315 -1.76 -23.14 11.77
N PHE A 316 -2.03 -23.06 10.47
CA PHE A 316 -1.55 -21.98 9.63
C PHE A 316 -2.40 -20.73 9.86
N SER A 317 -1.75 -19.58 10.01
CA SER A 317 -2.45 -18.30 10.15
C SER A 317 -2.71 -17.73 8.78
N MET A 318 -3.86 -17.07 8.64
CA MET A 318 -4.24 -16.39 7.40
C MET A 318 -3.66 -14.99 7.37
N PHE A 319 -3.11 -14.59 6.21
CA PHE A 319 -2.60 -13.25 5.98
C PHE A 319 -3.25 -12.64 4.73
N VAL A 320 -3.76 -11.41 4.84
CA VAL A 320 -4.23 -10.59 3.70
C VAL A 320 -3.46 -9.29 3.76
N ASP A 321 -2.89 -8.85 2.63
CA ASP A 321 -1.98 -7.69 2.57
C ASP A 321 -0.91 -7.72 3.67
N ASN A 322 -0.48 -8.94 3.99
CA ASN A 322 0.50 -9.27 5.02
C ASN A 322 0.14 -8.86 6.46
N ALA A 323 -1.11 -8.48 6.73
CA ALA A 323 -1.68 -8.43 8.07
C ALA A 323 -2.24 -9.81 8.45
N ALA A 324 -1.95 -10.27 9.68
CA ALA A 324 -2.49 -11.52 10.19
C ALA A 324 -3.97 -11.32 10.54
N PHE A 325 -4.85 -12.13 9.97
CA PHE A 325 -6.27 -12.13 10.28
C PHE A 325 -6.64 -13.42 11.01
N GLY A 326 -7.65 -13.33 11.88
CA GLY A 326 -8.38 -14.51 12.30
C GLY A 326 -9.00 -15.21 11.08
N GLN A 327 -9.15 -16.52 11.14
CA GLN A 327 -9.92 -17.27 10.15
C GLN A 327 -11.42 -17.20 10.49
N PRO A 328 -12.34 -17.23 9.50
CA PRO A 328 -12.14 -17.23 8.04
C PRO A 328 -12.17 -15.82 7.40
N LYS A 329 -11.74 -15.70 6.12
CA LYS A 329 -11.85 -14.47 5.31
C LYS A 329 -12.88 -14.64 4.19
N THR A 330 -13.85 -13.74 4.14
CA THR A 330 -14.87 -13.69 3.09
C THR A 330 -14.47 -12.68 2.01
N VAL A 331 -14.63 -13.06 0.74
CA VAL A 331 -14.50 -12.14 -0.41
C VAL A 331 -15.70 -12.30 -1.35
N THR A 332 -16.09 -11.21 -2.00
CA THR A 332 -17.33 -11.10 -2.78
C THR A 332 -17.01 -10.85 -4.26
N CYS A 333 -17.68 -11.54 -5.17
CA CYS A 333 -17.61 -11.26 -6.60
C CYS A 333 -18.28 -9.91 -6.92
N GLN A 334 -17.53 -8.96 -7.46
CA GLN A 334 -18.03 -7.63 -7.77
C GLN A 334 -18.61 -7.56 -9.18
N SER A 335 -19.44 -6.52 -9.44
CA SER A 335 -20.04 -6.28 -10.77
C SER A 335 -19.03 -6.00 -11.88
N SER A 336 -17.76 -5.78 -11.53
CA SER A 336 -16.63 -5.66 -12.45
C SER A 336 -16.13 -7.01 -13.00
N GLY A 337 -16.61 -8.14 -12.46
CA GLY A 337 -16.04 -9.47 -12.72
C GLY A 337 -14.73 -9.74 -11.97
N LYS A 338 -14.38 -8.89 -11.01
CA LYS A 338 -13.24 -9.07 -10.08
C LYS A 338 -13.72 -9.42 -8.67
N TRP A 339 -12.87 -10.08 -7.91
CA TRP A 339 -13.09 -10.32 -6.48
C TRP A 339 -12.87 -9.04 -5.66
N SER A 340 -13.58 -8.89 -4.55
CA SER A 340 -13.52 -7.68 -3.70
C SER A 340 -12.21 -7.49 -2.95
N ASP A 341 -11.38 -8.53 -2.90
CA ASP A 341 -10.14 -8.59 -2.14
C ASP A 341 -9.21 -9.64 -2.79
N VAL A 342 -7.93 -9.60 -2.43
CA VAL A 342 -6.91 -10.51 -2.95
C VAL A 342 -6.98 -11.89 -2.27
N THR A 343 -6.41 -12.90 -2.92
CA THR A 343 -6.28 -14.23 -2.34
C THR A 343 -5.38 -14.18 -1.10
N PRO A 344 -5.86 -14.60 0.10
CA PRO A 344 -5.05 -14.62 1.29
C PRO A 344 -3.91 -15.63 1.16
N LEU A 345 -2.88 -15.46 1.99
CA LEU A 345 -1.77 -16.40 2.14
C LEU A 345 -1.94 -17.21 3.42
N CYS A 346 -1.70 -18.51 3.33
CA CYS A 346 -1.67 -19.41 4.48
C CYS A 346 -0.23 -19.75 4.81
N ASP A 347 0.25 -19.32 5.97
CA ASP A 347 1.64 -19.55 6.37
C ASP A 347 1.72 -20.02 7.82
N THR A 348 2.72 -20.85 8.09
CA THR A 348 3.07 -21.17 9.47
C THR A 348 3.72 -19.95 10.10
N LEU A 349 3.26 -19.59 11.29
CA LEU A 349 4.07 -18.76 12.16
C LEU A 349 5.39 -19.51 12.37
N ALA A 350 6.48 -19.01 11.80
CA ALA A 350 7.80 -19.45 12.18
C ALA A 350 7.94 -19.05 13.66
N LYS A 351 7.58 -19.95 14.59
CA LYS A 351 7.79 -19.75 16.02
C LYS A 351 9.29 -19.58 16.20
N LEU A 352 9.71 -18.34 16.36
CA LEU A 352 11.10 -18.03 16.64
C LEU A 352 11.35 -18.51 18.07
N LYS A 353 12.21 -19.51 18.21
CA LYS A 353 12.77 -19.84 19.51
C LYS A 353 13.66 -18.68 19.92
N LEU A 354 13.12 -17.82 20.75
CA LEU A 354 13.85 -16.73 21.37
C LEU A 354 14.83 -17.35 22.36
N LYS A 355 16.13 -17.23 22.07
CA LYS A 355 17.15 -18.03 22.76
C LYS A 355 17.54 -17.48 24.11
N ASN A 356 17.49 -16.16 24.30
CA ASN A 356 17.83 -15.49 25.54
C ASN A 356 17.06 -14.17 25.63
N LEU A 357 16.38 -13.93 26.75
CA LEU A 357 15.96 -12.60 27.15
C LEU A 357 17.08 -12.02 28.01
N THR A 358 17.71 -10.94 27.57
CA THR A 358 18.62 -10.20 28.44
C THR A 358 17.87 -8.99 28.95
N THR A 359 17.45 -9.03 30.22
CA THR A 359 16.94 -7.83 30.89
C THR A 359 18.11 -7.12 31.55
N SER A 360 18.09 -5.79 31.58
CA SER A 360 19.13 -4.99 32.25
C SER A 360 19.10 -5.14 33.78
N ILE A 361 18.13 -5.86 34.35
CA ILE A 361 17.85 -5.89 35.79
C ILE A 361 17.44 -7.31 36.18
N ASN A 362 18.45 -8.12 36.52
CA ASN A 362 18.37 -9.42 37.20
C ASN A 362 18.04 -10.66 36.32
N PRO A 363 19.01 -11.58 36.09
CA PRO A 363 18.84 -12.77 35.23
C PRO A 363 18.00 -13.91 35.84
N ASP A 364 17.49 -13.76 37.07
CA ASP A 364 16.79 -14.83 37.81
C ASP A 364 15.26 -14.88 37.59
N VAL A 365 14.70 -14.02 36.74
CA VAL A 365 13.27 -14.12 36.41
C VAL A 365 13.08 -15.22 35.38
N LYS A 366 12.14 -16.15 35.62
CA LYS A 366 11.80 -17.21 34.66
C LYS A 366 11.13 -16.58 33.43
N ASP A 367 11.97 -16.23 32.47
CA ASP A 367 11.68 -15.49 31.23
C ASP A 367 10.75 -16.22 30.24
N SER A 368 10.25 -17.41 30.59
CA SER A 368 9.42 -18.22 29.71
C SER A 368 8.01 -17.67 29.49
N THR A 369 7.52 -16.76 30.34
CA THR A 369 6.09 -16.36 30.32
C THR A 369 5.73 -15.38 29.21
N LEU A 370 6.69 -14.66 28.62
CA LEU A 370 6.41 -13.65 27.58
C LEU A 370 6.30 -14.23 26.16
N ILE A 371 6.67 -15.50 25.99
CA ILE A 371 6.84 -16.17 24.70
C ILE A 371 6.27 -17.59 24.75
N ASP A 372 5.43 -17.88 25.75
CA ASP A 372 4.81 -19.21 25.94
C ASP A 372 3.60 -19.41 25.02
N GLY A 373 3.16 -18.36 24.31
CA GLY A 373 1.98 -18.38 23.47
C GLY A 373 0.68 -18.27 24.27
N ASN A 374 0.74 -17.95 25.56
CA ASN A 374 -0.39 -17.75 26.43
C ASN A 374 -0.54 -16.28 26.78
N ILE A 375 -1.44 -15.60 26.08
CA ILE A 375 -1.76 -14.17 26.29
C ILE A 375 -2.22 -13.82 27.72
N ASN A 376 -2.50 -14.81 28.58
CA ASN A 376 -2.88 -14.61 29.97
C ASN A 376 -1.69 -14.67 30.95
N SER A 377 -0.55 -15.22 30.53
CA SER A 377 0.71 -15.17 31.26
C SER A 377 1.26 -13.76 31.13
N CYS A 378 1.50 -13.04 32.24
CA CYS A 378 2.01 -11.67 32.13
C CYS A 378 3.16 -11.39 33.09
N PHE A 379 4.14 -10.66 32.56
CA PHE A 379 5.31 -10.13 33.24
C PHE A 379 5.03 -8.70 33.74
N PRO A 380 5.16 -8.44 35.06
CA PRO A 380 4.93 -7.12 35.61
C PRO A 380 6.10 -6.17 35.35
N ILE A 381 5.78 -4.98 34.84
CA ILE A 381 6.73 -3.89 34.66
C ILE A 381 6.44 -2.83 35.74
N PRO A 382 7.34 -2.65 36.73
CA PRO A 382 7.14 -1.68 37.81
C PRO A 382 6.99 -0.26 37.28
N ASN A 383 6.13 0.52 37.94
CA ASN A 383 5.90 1.92 37.60
C ASN A 383 7.19 2.75 37.72
N GLY A 384 7.35 3.75 36.85
CA GLY A 384 8.52 4.63 36.84
C GLY A 384 9.84 3.95 36.45
N THR A 385 9.84 2.68 36.05
CA THR A 385 11.03 1.99 35.52
C THR A 385 10.88 1.75 34.03
N PHE A 386 11.83 2.23 33.22
CA PHE A 386 11.93 1.81 31.84
C PHE A 386 12.60 0.44 31.77
N LYS A 387 12.11 -0.43 30.88
CA LYS A 387 12.70 -1.76 30.65
C LYS A 387 13.04 -1.93 29.18
N PHE A 388 14.22 -2.47 28.93
CA PHE A 388 14.62 -2.97 27.62
C PHE A 388 14.58 -4.49 27.64
N LEU A 389 13.81 -5.07 26.73
CA LEU A 389 13.69 -6.50 26.53
C LEU A 389 14.36 -6.83 25.21
N HIS A 390 15.54 -7.46 25.29
CA HIS A 390 16.29 -7.87 24.10
C HIS A 390 16.03 -9.34 23.80
N PHE A 391 15.50 -9.59 22.61
CA PHE A 391 15.07 -10.88 22.12
C PHE A 391 16.00 -11.34 21.01
N SER A 392 16.85 -12.33 21.26
CA SER A 392 17.75 -12.89 20.24
C SER A 392 17.05 -13.94 19.37
N LEU A 393 17.14 -13.79 18.05
CA LEU A 393 16.68 -14.75 17.05
C LEU A 393 17.77 -15.80 16.80
N GLU A 394 17.39 -17.04 16.49
CA GLU A 394 18.37 -18.12 16.26
C GLU A 394 19.33 -17.86 15.08
N ARG A 395 18.94 -16.97 14.17
CA ARG A 395 19.68 -16.56 12.99
C ARG A 395 19.17 -15.19 12.52
N LYS A 396 19.92 -14.54 11.63
CA LYS A 396 19.50 -13.29 10.98
C LYS A 396 18.28 -13.53 10.07
N LEU A 397 17.15 -12.89 10.41
CA LEU A 397 15.87 -13.00 9.71
C LEU A 397 15.31 -11.60 9.44
N ILE A 398 14.43 -11.48 8.45
CA ILE A 398 13.75 -10.21 8.19
C ILE A 398 12.47 -10.21 9.04
N VAL A 399 12.42 -9.43 10.10
CA VAL A 399 11.20 -9.28 10.89
C VAL A 399 10.27 -8.34 10.13
N TYR A 400 9.05 -8.81 9.87
CA TYR A 400 8.04 -8.07 9.10
C TYR A 400 6.84 -7.67 9.96
N SER A 401 6.68 -8.25 11.14
CA SER A 401 5.61 -7.86 12.06
C SER A 401 5.91 -8.28 13.50
N THR A 402 5.29 -7.60 14.47
CA THR A 402 5.26 -7.99 15.87
C THR A 402 3.85 -7.87 16.44
N LEU A 403 3.41 -8.81 17.27
CA LEU A 403 2.21 -8.67 18.10
C LEU A 403 2.65 -8.58 19.56
N ILE A 404 2.19 -7.55 20.26
CA ILE A 404 2.50 -7.33 21.67
C ILE A 404 1.19 -7.24 22.43
N CYS A 405 0.97 -8.18 23.34
CA CYS A 405 -0.17 -8.21 24.24
C CYS A 405 0.22 -7.69 25.62
N PHE A 406 -0.66 -6.90 26.23
CA PHE A 406 -0.49 -6.33 27.56
C PHE A 406 -1.84 -6.24 28.27
N ARG A 407 -1.83 -6.20 29.60
CA ARG A 407 -3.02 -5.88 30.41
C ARG A 407 -3.10 -4.39 30.71
N PRO A 408 -4.28 -3.90 31.13
CA PRO A 408 -4.55 -2.48 31.29
C PRO A 408 -3.51 -1.76 32.16
N GLY A 409 -3.05 -0.61 31.69
CA GLY A 409 -2.08 0.29 32.32
C GLY A 409 -1.96 1.56 31.49
N ARG A 410 -1.23 2.57 31.97
CA ARG A 410 -0.78 3.71 31.15
C ARG A 410 0.71 3.57 30.90
N GLY A 411 1.15 3.92 29.69
CA GLY A 411 2.56 3.92 29.32
C GLY A 411 2.77 3.96 27.82
N THR A 412 4.03 3.89 27.39
CA THR A 412 4.42 3.84 26.00
C THR A 412 5.23 2.56 25.75
N ILE A 413 4.88 1.80 24.72
CA ILE A 413 5.66 0.64 24.23
C ILE A 413 6.33 1.05 22.94
N LYS A 414 7.66 0.99 22.91
CA LYS A 414 8.47 1.20 21.71
C LYS A 414 9.07 -0.12 21.27
N VAL A 415 8.81 -0.52 20.03
CA VAL A 415 9.34 -1.75 19.43
C VAL A 415 10.43 -1.39 18.45
N ASN A 416 11.67 -1.77 18.73
CA ASN A 416 12.82 -1.55 17.83
C ASN A 416 13.26 -2.91 17.26
N ILE A 417 13.13 -3.11 15.95
CA ILE A 417 13.60 -4.34 15.29
C ILE A 417 15.04 -4.18 14.78
N THR A 418 15.34 -3.00 14.23
CA THR A 418 16.68 -2.58 13.84
C THR A 418 16.90 -1.17 14.34
N GLU A 419 18.14 -0.69 14.29
CA GLU A 419 18.47 0.71 14.62
C GLU A 419 17.60 1.73 13.87
N THR A 420 17.16 1.38 12.65
CA THR A 420 16.40 2.27 11.76
C THR A 420 14.91 1.96 11.68
N LEU A 421 14.41 0.96 12.41
CA LEU A 421 13.03 0.50 12.23
C LEU A 421 12.39 0.23 13.57
N HIS A 422 11.50 1.15 13.94
CA HIS A 422 10.76 1.09 15.17
C HIS A 422 9.33 1.59 15.05
N ASP A 423 8.48 1.11 15.95
CA ASP A 423 7.10 1.58 16.11
C ASP A 423 6.89 1.97 17.58
N THR A 424 6.01 2.94 17.83
CA THR A 424 5.73 3.47 19.18
C THR A 424 4.24 3.50 19.42
N TYR A 425 3.82 2.92 20.54
CA TYR A 425 2.43 2.80 20.93
C TYR A 425 2.19 3.43 22.29
N ASP A 426 1.26 4.37 22.35
CA ASP A 426 0.75 4.87 23.60
C ASP A 426 -0.38 3.97 24.10
N ILE A 427 -0.18 3.41 25.29
CA ILE A 427 -1.18 2.63 26.02
C ILE A 427 -2.06 3.62 26.79
N ASP A 428 -3.17 4.02 26.18
CA ASP A 428 -4.21 4.77 26.88
C ASP A 428 -5.22 3.85 27.57
N GLN A 429 -5.90 4.38 28.60
CA GLN A 429 -6.75 3.66 29.58
C GLN A 429 -8.00 2.94 29.04
N GLY A 430 -8.13 2.73 27.74
CA GLY A 430 -9.34 2.19 27.13
C GLY A 430 -9.56 0.68 27.33
N PHE A 431 -8.50 -0.10 27.56
CA PHE A 431 -8.64 -1.55 27.63
C PHE A 431 -9.08 -1.99 29.02
N LYS A 432 -10.23 -2.67 29.13
CA LYS A 432 -10.65 -3.35 30.38
C LYS A 432 -10.05 -4.76 30.52
N ASN A 433 -9.59 -5.33 29.41
CA ASN A 433 -9.05 -6.69 29.28
C ASN A 433 -7.64 -6.66 28.68
N VAL A 434 -7.03 -7.83 28.43
CA VAL A 434 -5.77 -7.93 27.66
C VAL A 434 -5.97 -7.25 26.30
N GLY A 435 -5.19 -6.22 26.02
CA GLY A 435 -5.10 -5.58 24.71
C GLY A 435 -3.89 -6.12 23.96
N CYS A 436 -3.99 -6.28 22.65
CA CYS A 436 -2.84 -6.61 21.82
C CYS A 436 -2.71 -5.57 20.72
N VAL A 437 -1.47 -5.18 20.46
CA VAL A 437 -1.12 -4.23 19.42
C VAL A 437 -0.27 -4.94 18.38
N PHE A 438 -0.58 -4.69 17.11
CA PHE A 438 0.07 -5.30 15.97
C PHE A 438 0.88 -4.25 15.22
N SER A 439 2.18 -4.49 15.10
CA SER A 439 3.11 -3.68 14.32
C SER A 439 3.39 -4.35 13.00
N SER A 440 3.31 -3.60 11.91
CA SER A 440 3.62 -4.09 10.57
C SER A 440 4.82 -3.35 10.00
N PHE A 441 5.81 -4.11 9.55
CA PHE A 441 7.11 -3.66 9.08
C PHE A 441 7.37 -4.12 7.65
N MET A 442 6.34 -4.03 6.81
CA MET A 442 6.31 -4.65 5.49
C MET A 442 7.46 -4.27 4.57
N LYS A 443 7.85 -3.00 4.59
CA LYS A 443 8.95 -2.47 3.77
C LYS A 443 10.33 -2.81 4.30
N ASN A 444 10.42 -3.55 5.42
CA ASN A 444 11.70 -3.95 5.97
C ASN A 444 12.30 -5.09 5.14
N GLU A 445 13.45 -4.83 4.55
CA GLU A 445 14.28 -5.85 3.90
C GLU A 445 15.53 -6.20 4.72
N LYS A 446 15.79 -5.48 5.81
CA LYS A 446 16.98 -5.70 6.62
C LYS A 446 16.80 -6.95 7.49
N LYS A 447 17.78 -7.84 7.42
CA LYS A 447 17.87 -8.99 8.32
C LYS A 447 18.40 -8.52 9.68
N THR A 448 17.75 -8.94 10.75
CA THR A 448 18.19 -8.74 12.14
C THR A 448 18.32 -10.09 12.84
N ASP A 449 19.22 -10.19 13.81
CA ASP A 449 19.33 -11.31 14.75
C ASP A 449 18.72 -10.99 16.11
N HIS A 450 18.14 -9.80 16.31
CA HIS A 450 17.49 -9.44 17.55
C HIS A 450 16.30 -8.51 17.35
N VAL A 451 15.40 -8.49 18.32
CA VAL A 451 14.31 -7.51 18.46
C VAL A 451 14.42 -6.92 19.85
N THR A 452 14.27 -5.61 19.97
CA THR A 452 14.30 -4.91 21.25
C THR A 452 12.93 -4.30 21.51
N VAL A 453 12.27 -4.70 22.60
CA VAL A 453 11.05 -4.05 23.06
C VAL A 453 11.39 -3.17 24.26
N GLN A 454 11.18 -1.87 24.12
CA GLN A 454 11.33 -0.89 25.17
C GLN A 454 9.95 -0.55 25.71
N VAL A 455 9.75 -0.68 27.03
CA VAL A 455 8.48 -0.35 27.67
C VAL A 455 8.70 0.75 28.72
N LEU A 456 7.94 1.83 28.60
CA LEU A 456 7.93 2.98 29.50
C LEU A 456 6.53 3.10 30.14
N PRO A 457 6.26 2.42 31.26
CA PRO A 457 5.01 2.65 32.00
C PRO A 457 4.96 4.08 32.55
N ASP A 458 3.75 4.64 32.63
CA ASP A 458 3.48 5.90 33.34
C ASP A 458 3.85 5.75 34.82
N MET A 459 4.26 6.84 35.46
CA MET A 459 4.58 6.91 36.90
C MET A 459 3.42 6.41 37.77
N ALA A 460 2.18 6.62 37.31
CA ALA A 460 0.96 6.35 38.06
C ALA A 460 0.42 4.92 37.92
N SER A 461 0.96 4.08 37.02
CA SER A 461 0.42 2.73 36.79
C SER A 461 1.49 1.72 36.42
N SER A 462 1.39 0.52 36.98
CA SER A 462 2.12 -0.64 36.46
C SER A 462 1.49 -1.11 35.14
N THR A 463 2.33 -1.58 34.23
CA THR A 463 1.89 -2.26 33.00
C THR A 463 2.30 -3.72 33.09
N LEU A 464 1.42 -4.61 32.67
CA LEU A 464 1.71 -6.04 32.62
C LEU A 464 1.87 -6.43 31.15
N LEU A 465 3.08 -6.79 30.75
CA LEU A 465 3.37 -7.26 29.41
C LEU A 465 3.09 -8.77 29.35
N CYS A 466 2.21 -9.21 28.47
CA CYS A 466 1.71 -10.58 28.48
C CYS A 466 2.41 -11.48 27.47
N GLU A 467 2.30 -11.16 26.18
CA GLU A 467 2.86 -12.00 25.12
C GLU A 467 3.54 -11.12 24.08
N ILE A 468 4.69 -11.55 23.59
CA ILE A 468 5.36 -10.97 22.43
C ILE A 468 5.53 -12.05 21.37
N LEU A 469 4.86 -11.86 20.25
CA LEU A 469 5.06 -12.66 19.05
C LEU A 469 5.84 -11.84 18.03
N VAL A 470 6.98 -12.38 17.59
CA VAL A 470 7.79 -11.79 16.52
C VAL A 470 7.59 -12.64 15.26
N TYR A 471 7.15 -11.98 14.18
CA TYR A 471 6.96 -12.62 12.90
C TYR A 471 8.11 -12.25 11.97
N ALA A 472 8.88 -13.26 11.55
CA ALA A 472 10.03 -13.06 10.68
C ALA A 472 10.06 -14.02 9.50
N LYS A 473 10.58 -13.53 8.37
CA LYS A 473 10.76 -14.27 7.13
C LYS A 473 12.20 -14.73 6.96
N LYS A 474 12.35 -16.00 6.55
CA LYS A 474 13.66 -16.62 6.24
C LYS A 474 14.25 -16.10 4.93
N TYR A 475 13.39 -15.71 3.99
CA TYR A 475 13.76 -15.26 2.64
C TYR A 475 12.95 -14.02 2.27
N LYS A 476 13.36 -13.33 1.21
CA LYS A 476 12.60 -12.23 0.59
C LYS A 476 11.24 -12.76 0.09
N TRP A 477 10.21 -11.92 0.16
CA TRP A 477 8.83 -12.22 -0.25
C TRP A 477 8.44 -11.30 -1.39
N CYS A 478 7.51 -11.74 -2.23
CA CYS A 478 6.82 -10.88 -3.16
C CYS A 478 5.51 -10.49 -2.49
N ASP A 479 5.21 -9.20 -2.46
CA ASP A 479 4.14 -8.66 -1.61
C ASP A 479 2.76 -9.11 -2.09
N GLU A 480 2.55 -9.18 -3.41
CA GLU A 480 1.29 -9.63 -4.02
C GLU A 480 1.59 -10.61 -5.16
N PRO A 481 0.89 -11.76 -5.26
CA PRO A 481 0.79 -12.46 -6.54
C PRO A 481 0.13 -11.52 -7.57
N PRO A 482 0.42 -11.68 -8.87
CA PRO A 482 -0.22 -10.83 -9.86
C PRO A 482 -1.72 -11.13 -9.91
N GLU A 483 -2.54 -10.11 -10.21
CA GLU A 483 -3.91 -10.31 -10.67
C GLU A 483 -3.93 -10.88 -12.10
N ASN A 484 -3.30 -12.03 -12.34
CA ASN A 484 -3.32 -12.67 -13.64
C ASN A 484 -4.50 -13.64 -13.69
N SER A 485 -5.61 -13.22 -14.27
CA SER A 485 -6.65 -14.16 -14.65
C SER A 485 -6.12 -15.06 -15.77
N ILE A 486 -5.81 -16.32 -15.45
CA ILE A 486 -5.34 -17.29 -16.44
C ILE A 486 -6.56 -17.98 -17.03
N PRO A 487 -6.83 -17.82 -18.34
CA PRO A 487 -7.95 -18.52 -18.97
C PRO A 487 -7.82 -20.03 -18.78
N ASN A 488 -8.87 -20.66 -18.26
CA ASN A 488 -8.95 -22.10 -18.02
C ASN A 488 -7.91 -22.65 -17.01
N GLY A 489 -7.48 -21.83 -16.04
CA GLY A 489 -6.66 -22.30 -14.93
C GLY A 489 -6.79 -21.42 -13.69
N GLN A 490 -6.17 -21.87 -12.59
CA GLN A 490 -6.12 -21.21 -11.29
C GLN A 490 -4.69 -21.27 -10.76
N LEU A 491 -4.28 -20.26 -9.99
CA LEU A 491 -3.01 -20.31 -9.28
C LEU A 491 -3.21 -20.82 -7.84
N GLU A 492 -2.41 -21.82 -7.46
CA GLU A 492 -2.10 -22.07 -6.06
C GLU A 492 -0.95 -21.16 -5.66
N VAL A 493 -1.24 -20.16 -4.84
CA VAL A 493 -0.29 -19.11 -4.49
C VAL A 493 0.27 -19.33 -3.11
N SER A 494 1.59 -19.25 -3.00
CA SER A 494 2.31 -19.11 -1.75
C SER A 494 3.17 -17.86 -1.73
N ARG A 495 3.87 -17.64 -0.62
CA ARG A 495 4.86 -16.54 -0.52
C ARG A 495 6.10 -16.74 -1.39
N ARG A 496 6.29 -17.91 -1.99
CA ARG A 496 7.51 -18.28 -2.73
C ARG A 496 7.24 -18.71 -4.15
N SER A 497 6.09 -19.31 -4.39
CA SER A 497 5.73 -19.90 -5.66
C SER A 497 4.25 -19.66 -5.95
N ALA A 498 3.92 -19.54 -7.23
CA ALA A 498 2.56 -19.71 -7.71
C ALA A 498 2.57 -20.89 -8.69
N VAL A 499 1.76 -21.90 -8.43
CA VAL A 499 1.64 -23.11 -9.26
C VAL A 499 0.34 -23.04 -10.05
N LEU A 500 0.43 -23.17 -11.37
CA LEU A 500 -0.74 -23.18 -12.24
C LEU A 500 -1.42 -24.55 -12.22
N HIS A 501 -2.70 -24.56 -11.90
CA HIS A 501 -3.59 -25.70 -12.04
C HIS A 501 -4.55 -25.43 -13.20
N CYS A 502 -4.41 -26.17 -14.30
CA CYS A 502 -5.34 -26.06 -15.43
C CYS A 502 -6.66 -26.80 -15.15
N ASN A 503 -7.76 -26.25 -15.65
CA ASN A 503 -9.08 -26.87 -15.57
C ASN A 503 -9.11 -28.18 -16.38
N GLU A 504 -10.07 -29.05 -16.07
CA GLU A 504 -10.28 -30.31 -16.80
C GLU A 504 -10.42 -30.06 -18.33
N GLY A 505 -9.70 -30.85 -19.13
CA GLY A 505 -9.62 -30.69 -20.59
C GLY A 505 -8.54 -29.72 -21.07
N PHE A 506 -7.80 -29.09 -20.16
CA PHE A 506 -6.67 -28.22 -20.48
C PHE A 506 -5.38 -28.73 -19.81
N LYS A 507 -4.25 -28.46 -20.46
CA LYS A 507 -2.92 -28.76 -19.95
C LYS A 507 -1.99 -27.56 -20.14
N GLU A 508 -0.85 -27.57 -19.45
CA GLU A 508 0.15 -26.52 -19.60
C GLU A 508 0.77 -26.55 -21.02
N LYS A 509 0.96 -25.37 -21.62
CA LYS A 509 1.40 -25.22 -23.03
C LYS A 509 2.69 -25.97 -23.41
N ASP A 510 3.59 -26.19 -22.45
CA ASP A 510 4.92 -26.75 -22.69
C ASP A 510 5.19 -28.08 -21.94
N ASP A 511 4.16 -28.72 -21.35
CA ASP A 511 4.27 -29.94 -20.52
C ASP A 511 5.36 -29.86 -19.42
N LYS A 512 5.74 -28.65 -19.01
CA LYS A 512 6.61 -28.37 -17.86
C LYS A 512 5.73 -27.76 -16.81
N GLU A 513 5.76 -28.27 -15.57
CA GLU A 513 5.18 -27.58 -14.42
C GLU A 513 5.76 -26.16 -14.35
N VAL A 514 5.00 -25.17 -14.79
CA VAL A 514 5.42 -23.78 -14.79
C VAL A 514 5.01 -23.18 -13.45
N TYR A 515 5.98 -23.05 -12.56
CA TYR A 515 5.83 -22.29 -11.33
C TYR A 515 6.42 -20.89 -11.51
N ALA A 516 5.66 -19.85 -11.17
CA ALA A 516 6.26 -18.53 -10.97
C ALA A 516 7.03 -18.57 -9.65
N THR A 517 8.32 -18.28 -9.65
CA THR A 517 9.09 -18.13 -8.40
C THR A 517 9.22 -16.67 -8.01
N CYS A 518 9.09 -16.38 -6.72
CA CYS A 518 9.48 -15.09 -6.22
C CYS A 518 11.00 -15.02 -6.06
N LYS A 519 11.67 -14.15 -6.83
CA LYS A 519 13.10 -13.86 -6.70
C LYS A 519 13.31 -12.35 -6.62
N ASN A 520 13.98 -11.90 -5.55
CA ASN A 520 14.26 -10.49 -5.30
C ASN A 520 13.01 -9.59 -5.22
N ASN A 521 11.92 -10.07 -4.59
CA ASN A 521 10.61 -9.41 -4.53
C ASN A 521 9.94 -9.20 -5.90
N THR A 522 10.43 -9.86 -6.95
CA THR A 522 9.79 -9.88 -8.26
C THR A 522 9.42 -11.31 -8.60
N TRP A 523 8.19 -11.51 -9.06
CA TRP A 523 7.75 -12.79 -9.57
C TRP A 523 8.36 -13.05 -10.95
N SER A 524 8.98 -14.21 -11.12
CA SER A 524 9.47 -14.68 -12.41
C SER A 524 8.29 -15.23 -13.21
N TYR A 525 7.59 -14.38 -13.96
CA TYR A 525 6.53 -14.88 -14.84
C TYR A 525 7.14 -15.49 -16.11
N MET A 526 6.75 -16.72 -16.38
CA MET A 526 6.72 -17.24 -17.75
C MET A 526 5.27 -17.09 -18.24
N ASN A 527 5.05 -17.07 -19.56
CA ASN A 527 3.71 -16.98 -20.18
C ASN A 527 2.83 -18.19 -19.76
N LEU A 528 2.26 -18.13 -18.55
CA LEU A 528 1.39 -19.14 -17.99
C LEU A 528 0.12 -19.24 -18.82
N GLN A 529 -0.04 -20.36 -19.52
CA GLN A 529 -1.17 -20.60 -20.42
C GLN A 529 -1.61 -22.05 -20.30
N CYS A 530 -2.89 -22.24 -20.01
CA CYS A 530 -3.58 -23.51 -20.18
C CYS A 530 -4.05 -23.62 -21.63
N VAL A 531 -3.62 -24.66 -22.33
CA VAL A 531 -4.02 -24.99 -23.70
C VAL A 531 -4.93 -26.19 -23.70
N GLU A 532 -5.91 -26.21 -24.60
CA GLU A 532 -6.83 -27.33 -24.76
C GLU A 532 -6.04 -28.60 -25.09
N GLU A 533 -6.30 -29.68 -24.37
CA GLU A 533 -5.68 -30.97 -24.62
C GLU A 533 -6.24 -31.54 -25.91
N LYS A 534 -5.58 -31.25 -27.04
CA LYS A 534 -5.92 -31.89 -28.31
C LYS A 534 -5.67 -33.38 -28.15
N PRO A 535 -6.68 -34.25 -28.35
CA PRO A 535 -6.46 -35.69 -28.31
C PRO A 535 -5.35 -35.99 -29.31
N GLN A 536 -4.24 -36.53 -28.81
CA GLN A 536 -3.12 -36.92 -29.64
C GLN A 536 -3.68 -37.98 -30.59
N LYS A 537 -3.95 -37.59 -31.85
CA LYS A 537 -4.32 -38.56 -32.88
C LYS A 537 -3.13 -39.49 -32.97
N ASP A 538 -3.31 -40.71 -32.48
CA ASP A 538 -2.28 -41.74 -32.48
C ASP A 538 -2.04 -42.16 -33.93
N HIS A 539 -1.20 -41.39 -34.63
CA HIS A 539 -0.89 -41.61 -36.04
C HIS A 539 -0.14 -42.94 -36.27
N ARG A 540 0.21 -43.67 -35.21
CA ARG A 540 0.84 -45.00 -35.31
C ARG A 540 -0.09 -46.14 -35.72
N ILE A 541 -1.41 -45.95 -35.78
CA ILE A 541 -2.33 -47.02 -36.21
C ILE A 541 -2.65 -46.97 -37.72
N LEU A 542 -2.33 -45.88 -38.43
CA LEU A 542 -2.66 -45.75 -39.86
C LEU A 542 -1.49 -45.99 -40.83
N GLU A 543 -0.31 -46.39 -40.34
CA GLU A 543 0.87 -46.65 -41.20
C GLU A 543 1.14 -48.15 -41.46
N LEU A 544 0.17 -49.03 -41.17
CA LEU A 544 0.26 -50.48 -41.47
C LEU A 544 -0.57 -50.94 -42.67
N GLU A 545 -1.38 -50.08 -43.28
CA GLU A 545 -2.12 -50.40 -44.50
C GLU A 545 -1.69 -49.49 -45.65
N GLU A 546 -0.57 -49.81 -46.31
CA GLU A 546 -0.37 -49.63 -47.76
C GLU A 546 1.05 -50.05 -48.16
N LYS A 547 1.25 -51.36 -48.36
CA LYS A 547 2.27 -51.86 -49.28
C LYS A 547 1.57 -52.53 -50.46
N PRO A 548 1.71 -52.02 -51.70
CA PRO A 548 1.18 -52.69 -52.88
C PRO A 548 2.00 -53.95 -53.16
N ARG A 549 1.37 -55.13 -53.10
CA ARG A 549 1.97 -56.38 -53.59
C ARG A 549 1.93 -56.41 -55.10
N GLU A 550 3.11 -56.50 -55.69
CA GLU A 550 3.32 -56.76 -57.12
C GLU A 550 2.64 -58.05 -57.57
N ASN A 551 2.01 -57.95 -58.74
CA ASN A 551 1.48 -59.04 -59.53
C ASN A 551 2.57 -60.08 -59.87
N LYS A 552 2.30 -61.35 -59.57
CA LYS A 552 2.88 -62.45 -60.33
C LYS A 552 1.82 -63.49 -60.66
N PHE A 553 1.48 -63.52 -61.94
CA PHE A 553 0.73 -64.57 -62.63
C PHE A 553 1.28 -65.96 -62.26
N LEU A 554 0.38 -66.89 -61.92
CA LEU A 554 0.48 -68.26 -62.40
C LEU A 554 -0.90 -68.92 -62.39
N SER A 555 -1.26 -69.42 -63.56
CA SER A 555 -2.47 -70.18 -63.86
C SER A 555 -2.49 -71.52 -63.15
N THR A 556 -3.63 -71.94 -62.63
CA THR A 556 -4.11 -73.30 -62.92
C THR A 556 -5.62 -73.42 -62.71
N SER A 557 -6.24 -74.03 -63.72
CA SER A 557 -7.61 -74.50 -63.82
C SER A 557 -7.95 -75.59 -62.79
N VAL A 558 -9.25 -75.72 -62.46
CA VAL A 558 -10.07 -76.95 -62.54
C VAL A 558 -11.22 -76.95 -61.50
N LYS A 559 -12.44 -76.87 -62.04
CA LYS A 559 -13.69 -77.63 -61.75
C LYS A 559 -14.24 -77.87 -60.32
N THR A 560 -15.50 -77.42 -60.20
CA THR A 560 -16.73 -78.07 -59.66
C THR A 560 -16.87 -78.50 -58.19
N ALA A 561 -17.94 -77.94 -57.60
CA ALA A 561 -19.11 -78.61 -56.97
C ALA A 561 -19.18 -78.81 -55.44
N THR A 562 -20.38 -78.45 -54.91
CA THR A 562 -21.09 -79.00 -53.72
C THR A 562 -20.41 -78.77 -52.35
N GLU A 563 -21.03 -78.43 -51.22
CA GLU A 563 -22.34 -78.61 -50.53
C GLU A 563 -22.40 -77.49 -49.45
N GLN A 564 -23.52 -76.80 -49.18
CA GLN A 564 -24.70 -77.16 -48.37
C GLN A 564 -24.59 -76.82 -46.85
N VAL A 565 -25.73 -76.37 -46.30
CA VAL A 565 -26.16 -76.38 -44.87
C VAL A 565 -25.81 -75.12 -44.05
N CYS A 566 -26.73 -74.13 -43.98
CA CYS A 566 -27.85 -73.92 -43.03
C CYS A 566 -27.46 -73.08 -41.80
N ARG A 567 -28.05 -71.89 -41.60
CA ARG A 567 -29.36 -71.59 -40.97
C ARG A 567 -29.28 -71.56 -39.44
N ASN A 568 -29.46 -70.37 -38.84
CA ASN A 568 -30.63 -70.00 -38.04
C ASN A 568 -30.35 -68.73 -37.22
N GLN A 569 -31.10 -67.67 -37.54
CA GLN A 569 -32.18 -67.08 -36.72
C GLN A 569 -31.61 -65.98 -35.81
N GLY A 570 -31.84 -64.69 -36.08
CA GLY A 570 -33.17 -64.05 -36.08
C GLY A 570 -33.45 -63.64 -34.63
N THR A 571 -33.75 -62.41 -34.25
CA THR A 571 -34.78 -61.45 -34.69
C THR A 571 -34.79 -60.37 -33.57
N LEU A 572 -35.33 -59.15 -33.63
CA LEU A 572 -36.22 -58.42 -34.53
C LEU A 572 -36.10 -56.94 -34.12
N CYS A 573 -36.25 -56.05 -35.10
CA CYS A 573 -36.56 -54.64 -34.89
C CYS A 573 -37.97 -54.48 -34.30
N ASN A 574 -38.16 -53.44 -33.48
CA ASN A 574 -39.19 -52.43 -33.69
C ASN A 574 -38.62 -51.06 -33.32
#